data_AF-A0A0K1PVZ1-F1
#
_entry.id   AF-A0A0K1PVZ1-F1
#
_cell.length_a   1.000
_cell.length_b   1.000
_cell.length_c   1.000
_cell.angle_alpha   90.00
_cell.angle_beta   90.00
_cell.angle_gamma   90.00
#
_symmetry.space_group_name_H-M   'P 1'
#
loop_
_entity.id
_entity.type
_entity.pdbx_description
1 polymer ?
#
loop_
_entity_poly.entity_id
_entity_poly.type
_entity_poly.pdbx_seq_one_letter_code
_entity_poly.pdbx_strand_id
1 'polypeptide(L)'
;MRFVSIAPLFRAAHAALAALAAVVALPACSRSNDSGAASSSVGNAASSSAVSLAASTTKGASSGPSQTVVLDFVNAGPSCSFGHRGTLLDLGDSTMRSRMSVGKAGSGDVEIREREGSNWVSMRGRSLALSFVTTSDPKADNGVVVEARMRGGAAKSASIFLNGKPLGVLPLTKGETKTVSARAASVPLLRGANELLVRLNGGGKGVHDELAEIDWIRVGPIDDDTAYAAPTRNDAIATIAIGGLAKRSITLRAPGFARCSGFIPNGAVLEGQIGVTGGEAEAEVRIVGDRAEPRVIGSFKLGGEESPAWRPISLPLGDVGTLAGVELVAKSSTKGARVVFAEPRVLVPATPAPPKVATSRGVIVVVLGTVAPKSLSPYGGAFATPELADLAQRGAVFETHRASTTLANGAVASMLTGLLPREHGVADPTAALNSSGFTIAEAARQAGVVTAMFTANPTTGAAFGFSRGWETFVAHGLGEENSSTALFEDVSHWLDGHKDDRFLVVVHARAVTPRGTSPARRSKSSLRTATRARSIRNTPARCSPRPGAPRRNVSSPTLIASAHSPCTAKPSSPTTPPSAASSPT
;
A
#
# COMPACT_ATOMS: atom_id res chain seq x y z
N MET A 1 8.39 -23.25 43.40
CA MET A 1 7.20 -23.09 44.27
C MET A 1 6.44 -21.86 43.80
N ARG A 2 5.10 -21.82 43.69
CA ARG A 2 4.08 -22.87 43.84
C ARG A 2 3.33 -23.04 42.50
N PHE A 3 2.83 -24.25 42.22
CA PHE A 3 1.81 -24.46 41.19
C PHE A 3 0.42 -24.10 41.73
N VAL A 4 -0.48 -23.66 40.84
CA VAL A 4 -1.92 -23.88 40.96
C VAL A 4 -2.39 -24.38 39.61
N SER A 5 -3.21 -25.44 39.60
CA SER A 5 -3.76 -26.08 38.40
C SER A 5 -5.27 -26.18 38.56
N ILE A 6 -6.02 -25.89 37.49
CA ILE A 6 -7.45 -26.19 37.39
C ILE A 6 -7.71 -26.76 36.00
N ALA A 7 -8.26 -27.98 35.96
CA ALA A 7 -8.69 -28.69 34.76
C ALA A 7 -10.23 -28.56 34.58
N PRO A 8 -10.79 -28.80 33.38
CA PRO A 8 -12.18 -28.47 33.08
C PRO A 8 -13.19 -29.49 33.62
N LEU A 9 -14.41 -29.02 33.89
CA LEU A 9 -15.56 -29.84 34.26
C LEU A 9 -16.37 -30.23 33.01
N PHE A 10 -16.37 -31.52 32.67
CA PHE A 10 -17.36 -32.11 31.77
C PHE A 10 -18.66 -32.41 32.52
N ARG A 11 -19.81 -32.15 31.89
CA ARG A 11 -21.06 -32.86 32.19
C ARG A 11 -21.95 -32.90 30.95
N ALA A 12 -22.45 -34.10 30.63
CA ALA A 12 -23.41 -34.34 29.56
C ALA A 12 -24.63 -35.07 30.11
N ALA A 13 -25.83 -34.75 29.61
CA ALA A 13 -27.02 -35.59 29.74
C ALA A 13 -28.13 -35.13 28.78
N HIS A 14 -28.58 -36.06 27.92
CA HIS A 14 -29.98 -36.40 27.54
C HIS A 14 -31.03 -35.30 27.19
N ALA A 15 -32.09 -35.58 26.40
CA ALA A 15 -32.39 -36.56 25.33
C ALA A 15 -33.84 -36.31 24.80
N ALA A 16 -34.16 -36.82 23.60
CA ALA A 16 -35.53 -37.06 23.07
C ALA A 16 -36.40 -35.81 22.74
N LEU A 17 -37.46 -35.86 21.90
CA LEU A 17 -38.09 -36.94 21.10
C LEU A 17 -38.86 -36.36 19.87
N ALA A 18 -39.20 -37.21 18.88
CA ALA A 18 -40.26 -37.08 17.83
C ALA A 18 -40.08 -35.97 16.74
N ALA A 19 -40.22 -36.20 15.42
CA ALA A 19 -41.28 -36.85 14.59
C ALA A 19 -42.52 -35.95 14.37
N LEU A 20 -43.22 -35.90 13.23
CA LEU A 20 -43.21 -36.66 11.94
C LEU A 20 -43.54 -35.66 10.78
N ALA A 21 -43.31 -35.92 9.48
CA ALA A 21 -44.22 -36.59 8.53
C ALA A 21 -43.69 -36.45 7.08
N ALA A 22 -44.20 -37.24 6.11
CA ALA A 22 -43.79 -37.20 4.70
C ALA A 22 -44.96 -37.51 3.73
N VAL A 23 -44.98 -36.89 2.54
CA VAL A 23 -45.96 -37.18 1.45
C VAL A 23 -45.31 -37.10 0.05
N VAL A 24 -44.82 -38.24 -0.44
CA VAL A 24 -45.16 -38.91 -1.72
C VAL A 24 -45.55 -38.08 -2.98
N ALA A 25 -44.76 -38.23 -4.06
CA ALA A 25 -45.09 -38.37 -5.51
C ALA A 25 -46.01 -37.36 -6.26
N LEU A 26 -45.99 -37.15 -7.59
CA LEU A 26 -45.11 -37.46 -8.76
C LEU A 26 -45.48 -36.44 -9.89
N PRO A 27 -44.76 -36.33 -11.03
CA PRO A 27 -44.90 -35.20 -11.98
C PRO A 27 -45.86 -35.45 -13.16
N ALA A 28 -46.14 -34.39 -13.92
CA ALA A 28 -46.74 -34.45 -15.26
C ALA A 28 -45.98 -33.53 -16.24
N CYS A 29 -45.88 -33.96 -17.51
CA CYS A 29 -45.30 -33.18 -18.61
C CYS A 29 -46.37 -32.81 -19.63
N SER A 30 -46.24 -31.66 -20.29
CA SER A 30 -46.77 -31.48 -21.64
C SER A 30 -45.91 -30.51 -22.46
N ARG A 31 -45.86 -30.75 -23.76
CA ARG A 31 -45.32 -29.84 -24.78
C ARG A 31 -46.49 -29.18 -25.50
N SER A 32 -46.29 -27.98 -26.02
CA SER A 32 -46.76 -27.64 -27.36
C SER A 32 -45.85 -26.56 -27.96
N ASN A 33 -45.38 -26.78 -29.18
CA ASN A 33 -45.01 -25.66 -30.05
C ASN A 33 -46.32 -24.93 -30.42
N ASP A 34 -46.22 -23.70 -30.91
CA ASP A 34 -46.62 -23.53 -32.31
C ASP A 34 -45.87 -22.39 -32.99
N SER A 35 -45.86 -22.40 -34.32
CA SER A 35 -45.05 -21.52 -35.16
C SER A 35 -45.88 -20.64 -36.10
N GLY A 36 -45.52 -19.36 -36.21
CA GLY A 36 -46.08 -18.43 -37.20
C GLY A 36 -44.99 -17.47 -37.69
N ALA A 37 -44.91 -17.25 -38.99
CA ALA A 37 -43.82 -16.51 -39.65
C ALA A 37 -44.33 -15.62 -40.80
N ALA A 38 -43.41 -14.90 -41.45
CA ALA A 38 -43.64 -13.91 -42.51
C ALA A 38 -44.36 -12.63 -42.00
N SER A 39 -44.18 -11.40 -42.50
CA SER A 39 -43.37 -10.71 -43.52
C SER A 39 -44.12 -9.38 -43.79
N SER A 40 -43.63 -8.28 -44.36
CA SER A 40 -42.29 -7.73 -44.59
C SER A 40 -42.48 -6.37 -45.29
N SER A 41 -41.81 -5.30 -44.88
CA SER A 41 -41.72 -4.06 -45.67
C SER A 41 -40.52 -3.21 -45.27
N VAL A 42 -39.87 -2.58 -46.25
CA VAL A 42 -38.69 -1.72 -46.07
C VAL A 42 -39.12 -0.25 -46.00
N GLY A 43 -38.56 0.50 -45.06
CA GLY A 43 -38.69 1.95 -44.97
C GLY A 43 -37.43 2.55 -44.35
N ASN A 44 -36.68 3.36 -45.11
CA ASN A 44 -35.34 3.79 -44.75
C ASN A 44 -35.35 5.23 -44.22
N ALA A 45 -34.97 5.45 -42.96
CA ALA A 45 -34.78 6.78 -42.37
C ALA A 45 -33.72 6.71 -41.27
N ALA A 46 -32.71 7.58 -41.34
CA ALA A 46 -31.62 7.61 -40.37
C ALA A 46 -31.92 8.58 -39.21
N SER A 47 -31.74 8.09 -37.98
CA SER A 47 -31.71 8.91 -36.75
C SER A 47 -30.76 8.29 -35.74
N SER A 48 -29.86 9.09 -35.17
CA SER A 48 -28.88 8.63 -34.17
C SER A 48 -29.51 8.47 -32.80
N SER A 49 -29.31 7.34 -32.14
CA SER A 49 -29.67 7.11 -30.74
C SER A 49 -28.72 6.10 -30.10
N ALA A 50 -28.14 6.45 -28.97
CA ALA A 50 -27.21 5.59 -28.25
C ALA A 50 -27.98 4.50 -27.49
N VAL A 51 -27.79 3.23 -27.86
CA VAL A 51 -28.40 2.09 -27.17
C VAL A 51 -27.44 1.61 -26.07
N SER A 52 -27.91 1.65 -24.82
CA SER A 52 -27.19 1.11 -23.67
C SER A 52 -27.08 -0.41 -23.77
N LEU A 53 -25.85 -0.94 -23.78
CA LEU A 53 -25.60 -2.38 -23.76
C LEU A 53 -25.88 -2.95 -22.35
N ALA A 54 -27.14 -3.28 -22.10
CA ALA A 54 -27.56 -3.97 -20.90
C ALA A 54 -26.86 -5.34 -20.79
N ALA A 55 -26.08 -5.55 -19.73
CA ALA A 55 -25.39 -6.81 -19.50
C ALA A 55 -26.39 -7.95 -19.23
N SER A 56 -26.44 -8.92 -20.13
CA SER A 56 -27.28 -10.12 -20.00
C SER A 56 -26.73 -11.04 -18.90
N THR A 57 -27.27 -10.91 -17.69
CA THR A 57 -26.91 -11.76 -16.55
C THR A 57 -27.47 -13.18 -16.74
N THR A 58 -26.62 -14.07 -17.26
CA THR A 58 -26.89 -15.51 -17.32
C THR A 58 -27.08 -16.06 -15.91
N LYS A 59 -28.34 -16.36 -15.57
CA LYS A 59 -28.78 -16.73 -14.21
C LYS A 59 -28.47 -18.19 -13.89
N GLY A 60 -27.18 -18.53 -13.88
CA GLY A 60 -26.68 -19.84 -13.47
C GLY A 60 -26.92 -20.08 -11.98
N ALA A 61 -27.79 -21.03 -11.64
CA ALA A 61 -28.07 -21.39 -10.26
C ALA A 61 -27.03 -22.40 -9.74
N SER A 62 -26.22 -21.99 -8.77
CA SER A 62 -25.43 -22.91 -7.93
C SER A 62 -25.90 -22.79 -6.48
N SER A 63 -26.47 -23.87 -5.94
CA SER A 63 -26.96 -23.94 -4.56
C SER A 63 -25.83 -24.27 -3.56
N GLY A 64 -24.67 -23.64 -3.72
CA GLY A 64 -23.58 -23.72 -2.76
C GLY A 64 -23.72 -22.66 -1.65
N PRO A 65 -23.00 -22.80 -0.52
CA PRO A 65 -22.81 -21.67 0.38
C PRO A 65 -22.13 -20.55 -0.38
N SER A 66 -22.61 -19.31 -0.22
CA SER A 66 -21.91 -18.14 -0.77
C SER A 66 -20.50 -18.07 -0.16
N GLN A 67 -19.50 -17.75 -0.98
CA GLN A 67 -18.10 -17.63 -0.57
C GLN A 67 -17.58 -16.24 -0.95
N THR A 68 -16.81 -15.62 -0.05
CA THR A 68 -16.13 -14.36 -0.32
C THR A 68 -14.70 -14.64 -0.79
N VAL A 69 -14.32 -14.07 -1.94
CA VAL A 69 -12.96 -14.16 -2.47
C VAL A 69 -12.06 -13.19 -1.71
N VAL A 70 -11.08 -13.73 -0.98
CA VAL A 70 -10.07 -12.97 -0.22
C VAL A 70 -8.86 -12.66 -1.09
N LEU A 71 -8.42 -13.63 -1.91
CA LEU A 71 -7.38 -13.48 -2.93
C LEU A 71 -7.78 -14.23 -4.19
N ASP A 72 -7.45 -13.67 -5.35
CA ASP A 72 -7.62 -14.29 -6.68
C ASP A 72 -6.28 -14.16 -7.41
N PHE A 73 -5.53 -15.26 -7.56
CA PHE A 73 -4.17 -15.17 -8.11
C PHE A 73 -4.13 -14.73 -9.59
N VAL A 74 -5.25 -14.88 -10.31
CA VAL A 74 -5.37 -14.60 -11.74
C VAL A 74 -5.81 -13.15 -12.01
N ASN A 75 -6.63 -12.58 -11.12
CA ASN A 75 -7.21 -11.23 -11.30
C ASN A 75 -6.74 -10.19 -10.27
N ALA A 76 -6.04 -10.57 -9.19
CA ALA A 76 -5.58 -9.62 -8.19
C ALA A 76 -4.39 -8.75 -8.69
N GLY A 77 -4.44 -7.46 -8.35
CA GLY A 77 -3.43 -6.47 -8.76
C GLY A 77 -2.16 -6.48 -7.88
N PRO A 78 -1.82 -5.37 -7.19
CA PRO A 78 -0.51 -5.15 -6.55
C PRO A 78 -0.21 -6.05 -5.33
N SER A 79 -1.15 -6.86 -4.88
CA SER A 79 -0.97 -7.84 -3.80
C SER A 79 -0.11 -9.05 -4.21
N CYS A 80 0.04 -9.31 -5.51
CA CYS A 80 0.75 -10.49 -6.03
C CYS A 80 2.20 -10.20 -6.46
N SER A 81 3.01 -11.24 -6.53
CA SER A 81 4.43 -11.21 -6.91
C SER A 81 4.84 -12.57 -7.46
N PHE A 82 5.67 -12.58 -8.49
CA PHE A 82 6.17 -13.78 -9.14
C PHE A 82 7.68 -13.95 -8.91
N GLY A 83 8.19 -15.17 -9.09
CA GLY A 83 9.60 -15.45 -8.94
C GLY A 83 10.04 -16.74 -9.60
N HIS A 84 11.27 -16.75 -10.08
CA HIS A 84 12.00 -17.90 -10.58
C HIS A 84 13.45 -17.68 -10.19
N ARG A 85 14.12 -18.67 -9.56
CA ARG A 85 15.50 -18.53 -9.03
C ARG A 85 15.77 -17.24 -8.21
N GLY A 86 14.73 -16.67 -7.60
CA GLY A 86 14.73 -15.34 -6.98
C GLY A 86 13.34 -14.68 -7.03
N THR A 87 13.25 -13.47 -6.49
CA THR A 87 12.06 -12.61 -6.59
C THR A 87 12.14 -11.78 -7.87
N LEU A 88 11.06 -11.74 -8.66
CA LEU A 88 10.97 -10.84 -9.82
C LEU A 88 10.33 -9.50 -9.41
N LEU A 89 10.95 -8.42 -9.86
CA LEU A 89 10.39 -7.08 -9.94
C LEU A 89 10.06 -6.84 -11.41
N ASP A 90 8.78 -6.94 -11.76
CA ASP A 90 8.26 -6.71 -13.11
C ASP A 90 7.93 -5.21 -13.24
N LEU A 91 8.80 -4.42 -13.88
CA LEU A 91 8.59 -2.98 -13.97
C LEU A 91 7.59 -2.63 -15.09
N GLY A 92 7.34 -3.54 -16.03
CA GLY A 92 6.27 -3.43 -17.02
C GLY A 92 4.86 -3.61 -16.45
N ASP A 93 4.72 -4.32 -15.33
CA ASP A 93 3.46 -4.45 -14.58
C ASP A 93 3.08 -3.10 -13.92
N SER A 94 1.94 -2.54 -14.33
CA SER A 94 1.41 -1.28 -13.78
C SER A 94 1.17 -1.31 -12.27
N THR A 95 0.96 -2.51 -11.68
CA THR A 95 0.74 -2.71 -10.25
C THR A 95 2.01 -2.55 -9.42
N MET A 96 3.20 -2.72 -10.03
CA MET A 96 4.49 -2.49 -9.36
C MET A 96 4.79 -1.02 -9.07
N ARG A 97 4.05 -0.07 -9.69
CA ARG A 97 4.14 1.37 -9.36
C ARG A 97 3.98 1.66 -7.86
N SER A 98 3.09 0.93 -7.19
CA SER A 98 2.86 1.00 -5.74
C SER A 98 4.11 0.71 -4.88
N ARG A 99 5.11 0.00 -5.44
CA ARG A 99 6.36 -0.39 -4.78
C ARG A 99 7.58 0.46 -5.19
N MET A 100 7.39 1.44 -6.08
CA MET A 100 8.44 2.34 -6.58
C MET A 100 8.65 3.57 -5.67
N SER A 101 9.85 4.15 -5.73
CA SER A 101 10.22 5.46 -5.17
C SER A 101 11.23 6.14 -6.09
N VAL A 102 10.90 7.30 -6.66
CA VAL A 102 11.80 8.00 -7.60
C VAL A 102 12.68 9.06 -6.88
N GLY A 103 13.19 8.68 -5.71
CA GLY A 103 13.98 9.56 -4.84
C GLY A 103 13.20 10.79 -4.36
N LYS A 104 13.81 11.98 -4.50
CA LYS A 104 13.17 13.29 -4.25
C LYS A 104 12.57 13.95 -5.51
N ALA A 105 12.63 13.28 -6.65
CA ALA A 105 12.00 13.76 -7.87
C ALA A 105 10.58 13.17 -7.99
N GLY A 106 9.67 13.95 -8.59
CA GLY A 106 8.25 13.61 -8.61
C GLY A 106 7.89 12.44 -9.52
N SER A 107 6.62 12.06 -9.52
CA SER A 107 6.05 10.96 -10.32
C SER A 107 6.10 11.15 -11.85
N GLY A 108 6.70 12.24 -12.37
CA GLY A 108 6.93 12.48 -13.80
C GLY A 108 8.26 11.93 -14.33
N ASP A 109 9.12 11.42 -13.45
CA ASP A 109 10.45 10.89 -13.81
C ASP A 109 10.43 9.44 -14.34
N VAL A 110 9.26 8.79 -14.35
CA VAL A 110 9.03 7.41 -14.82
C VAL A 110 7.82 7.36 -15.76
N GLU A 111 8.03 6.93 -17.00
CA GLU A 111 6.99 6.62 -17.99
C GLU A 111 6.91 5.11 -18.23
N ILE A 112 5.74 4.60 -18.64
CA ILE A 112 5.63 3.24 -19.21
C ILE A 112 5.58 3.35 -20.73
N ARG A 113 6.36 2.50 -21.41
CA ARG A 113 6.38 2.39 -22.88
C ARG A 113 6.32 0.94 -23.32
N GLU A 114 5.55 0.68 -24.37
CA GLU A 114 5.53 -0.63 -25.01
C GLU A 114 6.70 -0.75 -25.99
N ARG A 115 7.47 -1.84 -25.90
CA ARG A 115 8.49 -2.24 -26.88
C ARG A 115 8.59 -3.76 -26.93
N GLU A 116 8.75 -4.33 -28.12
CA GLU A 116 8.96 -5.77 -28.32
C GLU A 116 7.81 -6.64 -27.71
N GLY A 117 6.59 -6.09 -27.60
CA GLY A 117 5.45 -6.72 -26.92
C GLY A 117 5.53 -6.75 -25.38
N SER A 118 6.53 -6.08 -24.79
CA SER A 118 6.73 -5.93 -23.34
C SER A 118 6.51 -4.46 -22.93
N ASN A 119 6.14 -4.24 -21.66
CA ASN A 119 6.08 -2.90 -21.08
C ASN A 119 7.41 -2.58 -20.37
N TRP A 120 7.88 -1.35 -20.52
CA TRP A 120 9.16 -0.88 -19.99
C TRP A 120 8.98 0.40 -19.17
N VAL A 121 9.63 0.48 -18.02
CA VAL A 121 9.84 1.74 -17.28
C VAL A 121 10.94 2.55 -17.98
N SER A 122 10.56 3.63 -18.66
CA SER A 122 11.49 4.67 -19.12
C SER A 122 11.78 5.63 -17.98
N MET A 123 13.06 5.80 -17.65
CA MET A 123 13.54 6.62 -16.54
C MET A 123 14.19 7.91 -17.03
N ARG A 124 13.64 9.06 -16.62
CA ARG A 124 14.35 10.36 -16.58
C ARG A 124 15.06 10.56 -15.24
N GLY A 125 14.48 10.02 -14.17
CA GLY A 125 15.03 10.14 -12.82
C GLY A 125 16.34 9.38 -12.62
N ARG A 126 17.30 10.00 -11.93
CA ARG A 126 18.62 9.41 -11.64
C ARG A 126 18.60 8.28 -10.59
N SER A 127 17.47 8.04 -9.93
CA SER A 127 17.35 7.03 -8.87
C SER A 127 15.95 6.42 -8.79
N LEU A 128 15.87 5.10 -8.75
CA LEU A 128 14.67 4.32 -8.50
C LEU A 128 14.92 3.35 -7.35
N ALA A 129 14.20 3.52 -6.24
CA ALA A 129 14.12 2.54 -5.17
C ALA A 129 12.88 1.65 -5.36
N LEU A 130 13.01 0.37 -5.02
CA LEU A 130 12.00 -0.67 -5.18
C LEU A 130 11.90 -1.48 -3.89
N SER A 131 10.71 -1.58 -3.30
CA SER A 131 10.47 -2.45 -2.14
C SER A 131 9.98 -3.85 -2.57
N PHE A 132 10.49 -4.90 -1.91
CA PHE A 132 10.12 -6.29 -2.22
C PHE A 132 10.24 -7.21 -1.00
N VAL A 133 9.71 -8.44 -1.11
CA VAL A 133 9.63 -9.40 -0.01
C VAL A 133 10.18 -10.77 -0.41
N THR A 134 11.12 -11.27 0.38
CA THR A 134 11.76 -12.59 0.20
C THR A 134 11.32 -13.53 1.34
N THR A 135 10.95 -14.78 1.03
CA THR A 135 10.37 -15.72 2.02
C THR A 135 11.28 -16.87 2.41
N SER A 136 12.15 -17.31 1.51
CA SER A 136 13.39 -17.97 1.93
C SER A 136 14.24 -16.97 2.71
N ASP A 137 14.88 -17.45 3.78
CA ASP A 137 16.14 -16.84 4.20
C ASP A 137 17.20 -17.45 3.26
N PRO A 138 17.84 -16.67 2.37
CA PRO A 138 18.90 -17.20 1.54
C PRO A 138 20.10 -17.44 2.44
N LYS A 139 20.38 -18.71 2.76
CA LYS A 139 21.74 -19.14 3.13
C LYS A 139 22.65 -18.89 1.93
N ALA A 140 23.08 -17.64 1.82
CA ALA A 140 23.80 -17.09 0.69
C ALA A 140 25.28 -17.45 0.79
N ASP A 141 25.56 -18.74 1.02
CA ASP A 141 26.92 -19.31 1.00
C ASP A 141 27.54 -19.10 -0.40
N ASN A 142 26.69 -19.00 -1.43
CA ASN A 142 27.01 -18.62 -2.81
C ASN A 142 26.82 -17.11 -3.11
N GLY A 143 26.36 -16.29 -2.18
CA GLY A 143 26.07 -14.86 -2.40
C GLY A 143 24.73 -14.53 -3.09
N VAL A 144 24.59 -13.27 -3.50
CA VAL A 144 23.39 -12.68 -4.13
C VAL A 144 23.71 -12.18 -5.53
N VAL A 145 22.77 -12.37 -6.48
CA VAL A 145 22.77 -11.75 -7.80
C VAL A 145 21.59 -10.77 -7.93
N VAL A 146 21.86 -9.64 -8.59
CA VAL A 146 20.84 -8.80 -9.21
C VAL A 146 21.04 -8.87 -10.72
N GLU A 147 19.99 -9.27 -11.43
CA GLU A 147 19.97 -9.45 -12.88
C GLU A 147 18.82 -8.61 -13.45
N ALA A 148 19.02 -7.89 -14.55
CA ALA A 148 17.99 -7.01 -15.11
C ALA A 148 18.03 -6.99 -16.64
N ARG A 149 16.86 -6.97 -17.28
CA ARG A 149 16.72 -6.65 -18.71
C ARG A 149 16.55 -5.14 -18.84
N MET A 150 17.57 -4.49 -19.38
CA MET A 150 17.71 -3.03 -19.45
C MET A 150 18.06 -2.57 -20.87
N ARG A 151 17.75 -1.32 -21.16
CA ARG A 151 18.15 -0.62 -22.38
C ARG A 151 18.80 0.71 -22.03
N GLY A 152 19.99 0.99 -22.55
CA GLY A 152 20.69 2.24 -22.24
C GLY A 152 20.09 3.43 -22.99
N GLY A 153 19.87 4.54 -22.27
CA GLY A 153 19.56 5.85 -22.85
C GLY A 153 20.81 6.73 -22.87
N ALA A 154 20.78 7.83 -22.13
CA ALA A 154 21.93 8.70 -21.89
C ALA A 154 22.84 8.22 -20.73
N ALA A 155 22.37 7.29 -19.87
CA ALA A 155 23.20 6.67 -18.84
C ALA A 155 24.14 5.61 -19.42
N LYS A 156 25.34 5.49 -18.83
CA LYS A 156 26.39 4.53 -19.20
C LYS A 156 26.46 3.33 -18.26
N SER A 157 25.87 3.43 -17.07
CA SER A 157 25.74 2.32 -16.13
C SER A 157 24.65 2.57 -15.08
N ALA A 158 24.26 1.52 -14.37
CA ALA A 158 23.41 1.59 -13.18
C ALA A 158 24.14 1.00 -11.97
N SER A 159 24.39 1.82 -10.95
CA SER A 159 24.88 1.34 -9.65
C SER A 159 23.72 0.75 -8.86
N ILE A 160 23.93 -0.47 -8.35
CA ILE A 160 22.92 -1.23 -7.61
C ILE A 160 23.30 -1.27 -6.13
N PHE A 161 22.35 -0.94 -5.27
CA PHE A 161 22.45 -1.07 -3.82
C PHE A 161 21.29 -1.93 -3.31
N LEU A 162 21.56 -2.86 -2.40
CA LEU A 162 20.56 -3.70 -1.74
C LEU A 162 20.65 -3.45 -0.23
N ASN A 163 19.52 -3.09 0.38
CA ASN A 163 19.43 -2.71 1.79
C ASN A 163 20.48 -1.65 2.20
N GLY A 164 20.67 -0.64 1.33
CA GLY A 164 21.64 0.45 1.47
C GLY A 164 23.11 0.08 1.17
N LYS A 165 23.48 -1.20 1.08
CA LYS A 165 24.86 -1.62 0.76
C LYS A 165 25.07 -1.69 -0.76
N PRO A 166 26.22 -1.24 -1.31
CA PRO A 166 26.53 -1.43 -2.72
C PRO A 166 26.66 -2.92 -3.05
N LEU A 167 26.05 -3.34 -4.17
CA LEU A 167 26.08 -4.71 -4.69
C LEU A 167 26.88 -4.81 -5.99
N GLY A 168 26.81 -3.79 -6.85
CA GLY A 168 27.64 -3.73 -8.06
C GLY A 168 27.22 -2.63 -9.03
N VAL A 169 27.69 -2.74 -10.28
CA VAL A 169 27.41 -1.79 -11.36
C VAL A 169 27.07 -2.55 -12.63
N LEU A 170 25.88 -2.32 -13.17
CA LEU A 170 25.42 -2.87 -14.44
C LEU A 170 25.85 -1.93 -15.59
N PRO A 171 26.58 -2.40 -16.62
CA PRO A 171 26.92 -1.56 -17.78
C PRO A 171 25.69 -1.29 -18.65
N LEU A 172 25.63 -0.13 -19.31
CA LEU A 172 24.54 0.25 -20.23
C LEU A 172 25.11 0.79 -21.55
N THR A 173 24.67 0.24 -22.68
CA THR A 173 24.96 0.74 -24.02
C THR A 173 23.75 1.51 -24.56
N LYS A 174 23.96 2.70 -25.13
CA LYS A 174 22.88 3.51 -25.70
C LYS A 174 22.17 2.77 -26.84
N GLY A 175 20.85 2.62 -26.72
CA GLY A 175 19.98 2.01 -27.74
C GLY A 175 20.05 0.49 -27.85
N GLU A 176 20.82 -0.18 -26.99
CA GLU A 176 20.97 -1.65 -26.98
C GLU A 176 20.15 -2.25 -25.83
N THR A 177 19.34 -3.27 -26.13
CA THR A 177 18.59 -4.06 -25.14
C THR A 177 19.46 -5.23 -24.69
N LYS A 178 19.78 -5.35 -23.39
CA LYS A 178 20.58 -6.45 -22.82
C LYS A 178 20.07 -6.91 -21.46
N THR A 179 20.23 -8.20 -21.18
CA THR A 179 20.24 -8.71 -19.81
C THR A 179 21.63 -8.50 -19.23
N VAL A 180 21.70 -7.86 -18.06
CA VAL A 180 22.95 -7.50 -17.36
C VAL A 180 22.83 -7.89 -15.89
N SER A 181 23.92 -8.35 -15.28
CA SER A 181 23.92 -8.82 -13.89
C SER A 181 25.10 -8.30 -13.07
N ALA A 182 24.89 -8.25 -11.75
CA ALA A 182 25.89 -7.95 -10.74
C ALA A 182 25.80 -9.00 -9.62
N ARG A 183 26.94 -9.51 -9.17
CA ARG A 183 27.07 -10.62 -8.22
C ARG A 183 27.90 -10.17 -7.01
N ALA A 184 27.45 -10.47 -5.79
CA ALA A 184 28.17 -10.13 -4.55
C ALA A 184 28.00 -11.19 -3.46
N ALA A 185 29.12 -11.63 -2.87
CA ALA A 185 29.14 -12.72 -1.89
C ALA A 185 28.54 -12.36 -0.50
N SER A 186 28.63 -11.09 -0.08
CA SER A 186 28.43 -10.69 1.33
C SER A 186 27.35 -9.62 1.55
N VAL A 187 26.47 -9.40 0.58
CA VAL A 187 25.37 -8.43 0.68
C VAL A 187 24.12 -9.12 1.27
N PRO A 188 23.56 -8.63 2.39
CA PRO A 188 22.47 -9.31 3.08
C PRO A 188 21.15 -9.11 2.35
N LEU A 189 20.63 -10.19 1.76
CA LEU A 189 19.25 -10.32 1.31
C LEU A 189 18.44 -10.94 2.47
N LEU A 190 17.55 -10.17 3.08
CA LEU A 190 16.86 -10.54 4.31
C LEU A 190 15.57 -11.32 4.03
N ARG A 191 15.17 -12.22 4.94
CA ARG A 191 13.78 -12.70 4.99
C ARG A 191 12.85 -11.56 5.41
N GLY A 192 11.70 -11.43 4.73
CA GLY A 192 10.78 -10.30 4.87
C GLY A 192 11.09 -9.17 3.89
N ALA A 193 10.84 -7.92 4.29
CA ALA A 193 10.99 -6.74 3.45
C ALA A 193 12.46 -6.37 3.16
N ASN A 194 12.72 -5.99 1.91
CA ASN A 194 14.02 -5.52 1.40
C ASN A 194 13.81 -4.27 0.51
N GLU A 195 14.86 -3.47 0.33
CA GLU A 195 14.90 -2.34 -0.60
C GLU A 195 16.05 -2.50 -1.60
N LEU A 196 15.73 -2.38 -2.90
CA LEU A 196 16.70 -2.29 -3.98
C LEU A 196 16.73 -0.86 -4.52
N LEU A 197 17.90 -0.21 -4.51
CA LEU A 197 18.11 1.11 -5.08
C LEU A 197 18.97 1.00 -6.35
N VAL A 198 18.37 1.37 -7.48
CA VAL A 198 19.02 1.56 -8.78
C VAL A 198 19.38 3.04 -8.93
N ARG A 199 20.66 3.35 -9.22
CA ARG A 199 21.14 4.71 -9.49
C ARG A 199 21.78 4.77 -10.87
N LEU A 200 21.22 5.59 -11.76
CA LEU A 200 21.71 5.74 -13.13
C LEU A 200 22.87 6.74 -13.18
N ASN A 201 23.97 6.33 -13.83
CA ASN A 201 25.22 7.08 -13.92
C ASN A 201 25.50 7.51 -15.37
N GLY A 202 26.02 8.73 -15.56
CA GLY A 202 26.12 9.36 -16.87
C GLY A 202 24.95 10.32 -17.12
N GLY A 203 24.58 10.49 -18.39
CA GLY A 203 23.60 11.46 -18.86
C GLY A 203 24.02 12.92 -18.69
N GLY A 204 23.36 13.82 -19.41
CA GLY A 204 23.44 15.25 -19.14
C GLY A 204 22.77 15.63 -17.81
N LYS A 205 22.80 16.91 -17.47
CA LYS A 205 21.88 17.48 -16.45
C LYS A 205 20.56 17.98 -17.08
N GLY A 206 20.28 17.62 -18.34
CA GLY A 206 19.03 17.94 -19.00
C GLY A 206 17.85 17.25 -18.34
N VAL A 207 16.75 17.99 -18.13
CA VAL A 207 15.57 17.52 -17.38
C VAL A 207 14.70 16.55 -18.20
N HIS A 208 14.97 16.41 -19.50
CA HIS A 208 14.18 15.61 -20.43
C HIS A 208 14.92 14.40 -21.03
N ASP A 209 16.22 14.23 -20.72
CA ASP A 209 17.03 13.12 -21.22
C ASP A 209 16.54 11.78 -20.63
N GLU A 210 16.15 10.86 -21.50
CA GLU A 210 15.95 9.46 -21.11
C GLU A 210 17.30 8.86 -20.69
N LEU A 211 17.41 8.40 -19.44
CA LEU A 211 18.64 7.86 -18.90
C LEU A 211 18.76 6.36 -19.20
N ALA A 212 17.70 5.59 -18.97
CA ALA A 212 17.60 4.16 -19.30
C ALA A 212 16.13 3.72 -19.37
N GLU A 213 15.87 2.57 -19.99
CA GLU A 213 14.60 1.85 -19.88
C GLU A 213 14.83 0.48 -19.19
N ILE A 214 13.88 0.01 -18.40
CA ILE A 214 13.95 -1.24 -17.63
C ILE A 214 12.66 -2.04 -17.79
N ASP A 215 12.78 -3.32 -18.15
CA ASP A 215 11.67 -4.28 -18.29
C ASP A 215 11.42 -4.99 -16.93
N TRP A 216 12.41 -5.73 -16.45
CA TRP A 216 12.35 -6.41 -15.16
C TRP A 216 13.72 -6.44 -14.46
N ILE A 217 13.68 -6.67 -13.14
CA ILE A 217 14.83 -6.93 -12.29
C ILE A 217 14.57 -8.16 -11.43
N ARG A 218 15.47 -9.15 -11.45
CA ARG A 218 15.50 -10.29 -10.54
C ARG A 218 16.44 -10.00 -9.38
N VAL A 219 16.04 -10.36 -8.15
CA VAL A 219 16.94 -10.42 -6.98
C VAL A 219 16.87 -11.81 -6.38
N GLY A 220 18.00 -12.50 -6.26
CA GLY A 220 18.05 -13.89 -5.79
C GLY A 220 19.44 -14.38 -5.41
N PRO A 221 19.58 -15.66 -5.01
CA PRO A 221 20.89 -16.29 -4.84
C PRO A 221 21.65 -16.37 -6.18
N ILE A 222 22.97 -16.46 -6.14
CA ILE A 222 23.76 -16.78 -7.33
C ILE A 222 23.47 -18.21 -7.77
N ASP A 223 23.08 -18.34 -9.04
CA ASP A 223 22.80 -19.55 -9.80
C ASP A 223 23.74 -19.68 -11.01
N ASP A 224 23.53 -20.72 -11.82
CA ASP A 224 24.23 -20.94 -13.09
C ASP A 224 23.98 -19.84 -14.13
N ASP A 225 24.84 -19.79 -15.15
CA ASP A 225 24.78 -18.82 -16.24
C ASP A 225 23.71 -19.16 -17.32
N THR A 226 22.72 -20.01 -17.04
CA THR A 226 21.63 -20.27 -18.01
C THR A 226 20.69 -19.06 -18.11
N ALA A 227 20.37 -18.68 -19.35
CA ALA A 227 19.59 -17.48 -19.66
C ALA A 227 18.27 -17.41 -18.87
N TYR A 228 18.10 -16.35 -18.09
CA TYR A 228 16.95 -16.21 -17.20
C TYR A 228 15.66 -15.93 -17.96
N ALA A 229 14.69 -16.83 -17.80
CA ALA A 229 13.33 -16.63 -18.28
C ALA A 229 12.46 -16.04 -17.16
N ALA A 230 12.31 -14.72 -17.17
CA ALA A 230 11.49 -14.00 -16.20
C ALA A 230 10.02 -14.45 -16.25
N PRO A 231 9.40 -14.78 -15.10
CA PRO A 231 7.96 -14.97 -15.01
C PRO A 231 7.27 -13.61 -14.86
N THR A 232 7.24 -12.80 -15.94
CA THR A 232 6.45 -11.56 -15.98
C THR A 232 4.98 -11.89 -15.73
N ARG A 233 4.15 -10.93 -15.31
CA ARG A 233 2.70 -11.19 -15.14
C ARG A 233 2.07 -11.74 -16.43
N ASN A 234 2.48 -11.21 -17.58
CA ASN A 234 1.94 -11.59 -18.88
C ASN A 234 2.38 -13.01 -19.30
N ASP A 235 3.62 -13.42 -18.98
CA ASP A 235 4.11 -14.78 -19.23
C ASP A 235 3.56 -15.81 -18.22
N ALA A 236 3.31 -15.37 -16.99
CA ALA A 236 2.86 -16.24 -15.90
C ALA A 236 1.34 -16.50 -15.93
N ILE A 237 0.52 -15.53 -16.36
CA ILE A 237 -0.96 -15.66 -16.38
C ILE A 237 -1.44 -16.00 -17.79
N ALA A 238 -1.69 -17.27 -18.05
CA ALA A 238 -2.06 -17.79 -19.38
C ALA A 238 -3.28 -18.72 -19.33
N THR A 239 -3.99 -18.85 -20.45
CA THR A 239 -4.99 -19.92 -20.62
C THR A 239 -4.28 -21.19 -21.08
N ILE A 240 -4.28 -22.22 -20.25
CA ILE A 240 -3.60 -23.51 -20.51
C ILE A 240 -4.66 -24.60 -20.67
N ALA A 241 -4.45 -25.51 -21.62
CA ALA A 241 -5.28 -26.71 -21.78
C ALA A 241 -4.57 -27.94 -21.22
N ILE A 242 -5.26 -28.70 -20.36
CA ILE A 242 -4.85 -30.00 -19.83
C ILE A 242 -6.06 -30.93 -19.93
N GLY A 243 -5.90 -32.15 -20.43
CA GLY A 243 -7.02 -33.09 -20.66
C GLY A 243 -8.10 -32.56 -21.60
N GLY A 244 -7.74 -31.69 -22.55
CA GLY A 244 -8.68 -30.99 -23.44
C GLY A 244 -9.44 -29.82 -22.79
N LEU A 245 -9.33 -29.61 -21.48
CA LEU A 245 -10.01 -28.52 -20.75
C LEU A 245 -9.10 -27.31 -20.61
N ALA A 246 -9.48 -26.19 -21.23
CA ALA A 246 -8.75 -24.92 -21.16
C ALA A 246 -9.18 -24.08 -19.95
N LYS A 247 -8.21 -23.64 -19.13
CA LYS A 247 -8.44 -22.83 -17.92
C LYS A 247 -7.41 -21.71 -17.76
N ARG A 248 -7.85 -20.55 -17.26
CA ARG A 248 -6.99 -19.39 -16.99
C ARG A 248 -6.19 -19.65 -15.71
N SER A 249 -4.86 -19.61 -15.84
CA SER A 249 -3.96 -20.29 -14.93
C SER A 249 -2.68 -19.51 -14.67
N ILE A 250 -2.06 -19.79 -13.52
CA ILE A 250 -0.69 -19.39 -13.18
C ILE A 250 0.27 -20.48 -13.62
N THR A 251 1.23 -20.14 -14.46
CA THR A 251 2.18 -21.06 -15.09
C THR A 251 3.59 -20.82 -14.55
N LEU A 252 4.17 -21.79 -13.86
CA LEU A 252 5.42 -21.63 -13.12
C LEU A 252 6.54 -22.54 -13.65
N ARG A 253 7.77 -21.99 -13.65
CA ARG A 253 9.02 -22.70 -13.94
C ARG A 253 9.69 -23.08 -12.62
N ALA A 254 10.09 -24.33 -12.45
CA ALA A 254 10.84 -24.72 -11.25
C ALA A 254 12.33 -24.28 -11.34
N PRO A 255 12.97 -23.88 -10.22
CA PRO A 255 12.35 -23.49 -8.96
C PRO A 255 11.72 -22.08 -9.10
N GLY A 256 10.48 -21.91 -8.66
CA GLY A 256 9.75 -20.65 -8.82
C GLY A 256 8.43 -20.62 -8.07
N PHE A 257 7.82 -19.43 -7.97
CA PHE A 257 6.63 -19.19 -7.17
C PHE A 257 5.72 -18.10 -7.75
N ALA A 258 4.45 -18.14 -7.35
CA ALA A 258 3.54 -17.00 -7.34
C ALA A 258 3.05 -16.80 -5.90
N ARG A 259 3.17 -15.58 -5.36
CA ARG A 259 2.77 -15.24 -4.00
C ARG A 259 1.83 -14.05 -4.02
N CYS A 260 0.65 -14.19 -3.42
CA CYS A 260 -0.27 -13.09 -3.19
C CYS A 260 -0.44 -12.87 -1.68
N SER A 261 -0.32 -11.62 -1.24
CA SER A 261 -0.35 -11.23 0.17
C SER A 261 -1.58 -10.40 0.51
N GLY A 262 -2.20 -10.70 1.65
CA GLY A 262 -3.38 -10.00 2.14
C GLY A 262 -3.69 -10.36 3.59
N PHE A 263 -4.82 -9.89 4.12
CA PHE A 263 -5.35 -10.42 5.37
C PHE A 263 -6.01 -11.77 5.10
N ILE A 264 -5.56 -12.82 5.76
CA ILE A 264 -6.09 -14.18 5.63
C ILE A 264 -6.92 -14.48 6.88
N PRO A 265 -8.27 -14.53 6.79
CA PRO A 265 -9.12 -14.87 7.93
C PRO A 265 -8.94 -16.33 8.38
N ASN A 266 -9.38 -16.63 9.60
CA ASN A 266 -9.48 -18.02 10.07
C ASN A 266 -10.53 -18.77 9.25
N GLY A 267 -10.33 -20.08 9.06
CA GLY A 267 -11.20 -20.91 8.24
C GLY A 267 -11.12 -20.64 6.73
N ALA A 268 -10.13 -19.88 6.26
CA ALA A 268 -9.90 -19.68 4.83
C ALA A 268 -9.43 -20.97 4.13
N VAL A 269 -9.82 -21.15 2.87
CA VAL A 269 -9.50 -22.31 2.03
C VAL A 269 -8.91 -21.81 0.71
N LEU A 270 -7.81 -22.40 0.23
CA LEU A 270 -7.38 -22.25 -1.16
C LEU A 270 -8.10 -23.27 -2.03
N GLU A 271 -8.93 -22.78 -2.95
CA GLU A 271 -9.59 -23.57 -3.98
C GLU A 271 -8.98 -23.28 -5.37
N GLY A 272 -9.15 -24.22 -6.29
CA GLY A 272 -8.67 -24.13 -7.68
C GLY A 272 -8.42 -25.51 -8.27
N GLN A 273 -7.57 -25.58 -9.29
CA GLN A 273 -7.05 -26.85 -9.82
C GLN A 273 -5.54 -26.76 -10.09
N ILE A 274 -4.86 -27.90 -10.07
CA ILE A 274 -3.42 -28.03 -10.36
C ILE A 274 -3.19 -29.07 -11.47
N GLY A 275 -2.16 -28.84 -12.27
CA GLY A 275 -1.70 -29.77 -13.31
C GLY A 275 -0.26 -29.49 -13.72
N VAL A 276 0.24 -30.25 -14.68
CA VAL A 276 1.57 -30.07 -15.28
C VAL A 276 1.46 -30.14 -16.80
N THR A 277 2.32 -29.39 -17.49
CA THR A 277 2.52 -29.54 -18.95
C THR A 277 3.98 -29.83 -19.24
N GLY A 278 4.27 -30.59 -20.29
CA GLY A 278 5.63 -30.82 -20.79
C GLY A 278 6.51 -31.76 -19.97
N GLY A 279 5.97 -32.55 -19.03
CA GLY A 279 6.71 -33.55 -18.26
C GLY A 279 6.21 -33.68 -16.82
N GLU A 280 7.13 -33.95 -15.89
CA GLU A 280 6.83 -34.16 -14.47
C GLU A 280 7.28 -32.96 -13.61
N ALA A 281 6.64 -32.77 -12.45
CA ALA A 281 6.99 -31.73 -11.50
C ALA A 281 6.57 -32.05 -10.05
N GLU A 282 7.32 -31.50 -9.08
CA GLU A 282 6.85 -31.32 -7.70
C GLU A 282 6.40 -29.89 -7.46
N ALA A 283 5.26 -29.73 -6.79
CA ALA A 283 4.68 -28.45 -6.42
C ALA A 283 4.27 -28.42 -4.93
N GLU A 284 4.28 -27.23 -4.34
CA GLU A 284 3.86 -27.01 -2.95
C GLU A 284 2.96 -25.78 -2.86
N VAL A 285 2.05 -25.78 -1.88
CA VAL A 285 1.30 -24.59 -1.44
C VAL A 285 1.75 -24.25 -0.03
N ARG A 286 2.11 -22.99 0.21
CA ARG A 286 2.67 -22.52 1.48
C ARG A 286 1.96 -21.25 1.97
N ILE A 287 1.96 -21.06 3.29
CA ILE A 287 1.62 -19.79 3.94
C ILE A 287 2.90 -19.20 4.53
N VAL A 288 3.10 -17.89 4.36
CA VAL A 288 4.26 -17.17 4.91
C VAL A 288 3.80 -15.91 5.65
N GLY A 289 4.05 -15.88 6.97
CA GLY A 289 3.91 -14.68 7.79
C GLY A 289 5.16 -13.79 7.70
N ASP A 290 5.10 -12.55 8.21
CA ASP A 290 6.28 -11.68 8.24
C ASP A 290 7.43 -12.31 9.03
N ARG A 291 8.60 -12.46 8.37
CA ARG A 291 9.84 -13.08 8.88
C ARG A 291 9.73 -14.54 9.38
N ALA A 292 8.54 -15.12 9.43
CA ALA A 292 8.29 -16.51 9.81
C ALA A 292 8.83 -17.50 8.77
N GLU A 293 8.95 -18.77 9.14
CA GLU A 293 9.27 -19.84 8.18
C GLU A 293 8.01 -20.20 7.36
N PRO A 294 8.13 -20.49 6.05
CA PRO A 294 7.00 -20.94 5.23
C PRO A 294 6.36 -22.24 5.75
N ARG A 295 5.08 -22.18 6.16
CA ARG A 295 4.28 -23.36 6.53
C ARG A 295 3.73 -24.01 5.25
N VAL A 296 4.22 -25.20 4.90
CA VAL A 296 3.63 -26.00 3.81
C VAL A 296 2.24 -26.49 4.23
N ILE A 297 1.25 -26.34 3.34
CA ILE A 297 -0.16 -26.73 3.53
C ILE A 297 -0.53 -27.92 2.64
N GLY A 298 0.08 -28.04 1.46
CA GLY A 298 -0.12 -29.16 0.56
C GLY A 298 1.08 -29.34 -0.37
N SER A 299 1.35 -30.59 -0.75
CA SER A 299 2.44 -30.99 -1.64
C SER A 299 1.90 -31.92 -2.72
N PHE A 300 2.34 -31.73 -3.96
CA PHE A 300 1.83 -32.42 -5.13
C PHE A 300 2.99 -32.94 -5.98
N LYS A 301 2.95 -34.23 -6.33
CA LYS A 301 3.70 -34.79 -7.47
C LYS A 301 2.77 -34.83 -8.68
N LEU A 302 3.25 -34.39 -9.84
CA LEU A 302 2.46 -34.16 -11.05
C LEU A 302 3.18 -34.77 -12.26
N GLY A 303 2.43 -35.39 -13.18
CA GLY A 303 2.98 -36.17 -14.29
C GLY A 303 3.10 -37.66 -13.96
N GLY A 304 3.75 -38.42 -14.83
CA GLY A 304 3.84 -39.88 -14.79
C GLY A 304 3.15 -40.52 -16.01
N GLU A 305 2.78 -41.80 -15.88
CA GLU A 305 2.13 -42.59 -16.94
C GLU A 305 0.63 -42.25 -17.13
N GLU A 306 0.03 -41.50 -16.19
CA GLU A 306 -1.38 -41.08 -16.29
C GLU A 306 -1.59 -40.01 -17.38
N SER A 307 -2.75 -40.08 -18.06
CA SER A 307 -3.16 -39.06 -19.03
C SER A 307 -3.22 -37.66 -18.39
N PRO A 308 -2.63 -36.60 -18.99
CA PRO A 308 -2.59 -35.28 -18.38
C PRO A 308 -3.97 -34.73 -18.07
N ALA A 309 -4.28 -34.59 -16.78
CA ALA A 309 -5.58 -34.14 -16.27
C ALA A 309 -5.46 -33.04 -15.20
N TRP A 310 -6.50 -32.23 -15.06
CA TRP A 310 -6.62 -31.28 -13.95
C TRP A 310 -6.99 -31.99 -12.66
N ARG A 311 -6.24 -31.74 -11.59
CA ARG A 311 -6.53 -32.23 -10.24
C ARG A 311 -7.12 -31.10 -9.40
N PRO A 312 -8.30 -31.26 -8.78
CA PRO A 312 -8.86 -30.23 -7.91
C PRO A 312 -7.98 -30.02 -6.69
N ILE A 313 -7.90 -28.78 -6.21
CA ILE A 313 -7.31 -28.43 -4.91
C ILE A 313 -8.36 -27.75 -4.04
N SER A 314 -8.45 -28.19 -2.79
CA SER A 314 -9.20 -27.54 -1.72
C SER A 314 -8.38 -27.73 -0.45
N LEU A 315 -7.62 -26.69 -0.08
CA LEU A 315 -6.63 -26.74 1.00
C LEU A 315 -7.03 -25.74 2.10
N PRO A 316 -7.52 -26.23 3.26
CA PRO A 316 -7.72 -25.38 4.43
C PRO A 316 -6.40 -24.72 4.84
N LEU A 317 -6.37 -23.39 4.86
CA LEU A 317 -5.20 -22.61 5.26
C LEU A 317 -4.97 -22.66 6.79
N GLY A 318 -5.99 -23.10 7.54
CA GLY A 318 -6.03 -23.14 8.99
C GLY A 318 -6.24 -21.76 9.61
N ASP A 319 -6.03 -21.66 10.91
CA ASP A 319 -6.06 -20.37 11.60
C ASP A 319 -4.80 -19.57 11.25
N VAL A 320 -5.04 -18.34 10.78
CA VAL A 320 -4.02 -17.37 10.35
C VAL A 320 -4.36 -16.01 10.95
N GLY A 321 -5.57 -15.51 10.68
CA GLY A 321 -6.18 -14.37 11.37
C GLY A 321 -5.40 -13.05 11.22
N THR A 322 -4.52 -12.94 10.22
CA THR A 322 -3.52 -11.87 10.12
C THR A 322 -3.07 -11.63 8.68
N LEU A 323 -2.19 -10.64 8.48
CA LEU A 323 -1.53 -10.40 7.20
C LEU A 323 -0.52 -11.52 6.91
N ALA A 324 -0.73 -12.24 5.81
CA ALA A 324 0.16 -13.30 5.34
C ALA A 324 0.20 -13.37 3.80
N GLY A 325 1.27 -13.96 3.28
CA GLY A 325 1.36 -14.39 1.89
C GLY A 325 0.90 -15.84 1.73
N VAL A 326 0.07 -16.12 0.72
CA VAL A 326 -0.14 -17.48 0.21
C VAL A 326 0.74 -17.64 -1.03
N GLU A 327 1.54 -18.71 -1.06
CA GLU A 327 2.59 -18.95 -2.05
C GLU A 327 2.34 -20.29 -2.76
N LEU A 328 2.12 -20.24 -4.08
CA LEU A 328 2.06 -21.38 -4.99
C LEU A 328 3.47 -21.61 -5.54
N VAL A 329 4.02 -22.82 -5.37
CA VAL A 329 5.44 -23.10 -5.63
C VAL A 329 5.59 -24.22 -6.64
N ALA A 330 6.41 -23.98 -7.68
CA ALA A 330 7.02 -25.02 -8.50
C ALA A 330 8.40 -25.33 -7.91
N LYS A 331 8.54 -26.51 -7.29
CA LYS A 331 9.72 -26.89 -6.50
C LYS A 331 10.81 -27.50 -7.37
N SER A 332 10.44 -28.49 -8.18
CA SER A 332 11.29 -29.18 -9.16
C SER A 332 10.45 -29.54 -10.38
N SER A 333 11.08 -29.68 -11.56
CA SER A 333 10.40 -30.16 -12.77
C SER A 333 11.41 -30.72 -13.76
N THR A 334 10.96 -31.56 -14.69
CA THR A 334 11.80 -31.98 -15.83
C THR A 334 12.05 -30.82 -16.79
N LYS A 335 13.03 -30.98 -17.69
CA LYS A 335 13.44 -29.92 -18.64
C LYS A 335 12.29 -29.60 -19.61
N GLY A 336 11.76 -28.39 -19.50
CA GLY A 336 10.66 -27.89 -20.33
C GLY A 336 9.32 -27.84 -19.59
N ALA A 337 9.14 -28.66 -18.55
CA ALA A 337 7.87 -28.79 -17.84
C ALA A 337 7.45 -27.52 -17.08
N ARG A 338 6.14 -27.36 -16.86
CA ARG A 338 5.53 -26.25 -16.09
C ARG A 338 4.54 -26.80 -15.08
N VAL A 339 4.62 -26.32 -13.84
CA VAL A 339 3.50 -26.46 -12.89
C VAL A 339 2.45 -25.42 -13.26
N VAL A 340 1.19 -25.83 -13.30
CA VAL A 340 0.08 -24.98 -13.71
C VAL A 340 -1.00 -25.00 -12.63
N PHE A 341 -1.31 -23.84 -12.06
CA PHE A 341 -2.39 -23.66 -11.08
C PHE A 341 -3.55 -22.89 -11.75
N ALA A 342 -4.62 -23.58 -12.09
CA ALA A 342 -5.83 -22.97 -12.67
C ALA A 342 -6.69 -22.32 -11.59
N GLU A 343 -7.15 -21.10 -11.89
CA GLU A 343 -8.14 -20.34 -11.13
C GLU A 343 -7.93 -20.32 -9.60
N PRO A 344 -6.72 -20.05 -9.07
CA PRO A 344 -6.43 -20.23 -7.65
C PRO A 344 -7.04 -19.09 -6.84
N ARG A 345 -7.91 -19.41 -5.89
CA ARG A 345 -8.67 -18.46 -5.09
C ARG A 345 -8.58 -18.81 -3.61
N VAL A 346 -8.22 -17.84 -2.77
CA VAL A 346 -8.42 -17.97 -1.33
C VAL A 346 -9.83 -17.50 -1.02
N LEU A 347 -10.65 -18.41 -0.51
CA LEU A 347 -12.05 -18.21 -0.20
C LEU A 347 -12.28 -18.31 1.31
N VAL A 348 -13.31 -17.61 1.79
CA VAL A 348 -13.90 -17.82 3.11
C VAL A 348 -15.41 -18.03 2.94
N PRO A 349 -16.09 -18.71 3.89
CA PRO A 349 -17.56 -18.68 3.96
C PRO A 349 -18.01 -17.22 3.95
N ALA A 350 -18.94 -16.86 3.08
CA ALA A 350 -19.38 -15.47 2.99
C ALA A 350 -20.05 -15.06 4.31
N THR A 351 -19.58 -13.94 4.87
CA THR A 351 -20.30 -13.24 5.93
C THR A 351 -21.74 -13.00 5.47
N PRO A 352 -22.76 -13.26 6.31
CA PRO A 352 -24.13 -12.89 5.99
C PRO A 352 -24.19 -11.44 5.51
N ALA A 353 -24.99 -11.17 4.47
CA ALA A 353 -25.12 -9.82 3.93
C ALA A 353 -25.48 -8.85 5.07
N PRO A 354 -24.79 -7.70 5.20
CA PRO A 354 -25.03 -6.79 6.31
C PRO A 354 -26.51 -6.37 6.32
N PRO A 355 -27.12 -6.20 7.51
CA PRO A 355 -28.51 -5.79 7.60
C PRO A 355 -28.72 -4.49 6.81
N LYS A 356 -29.86 -4.36 6.13
CA LYS A 356 -30.20 -3.14 5.38
C LYS A 356 -30.42 -1.98 6.35
N VAL A 357 -29.35 -1.26 6.66
CA VAL A 357 -29.38 -0.01 7.42
C VAL A 357 -30.12 1.05 6.60
N ALA A 358 -30.88 1.92 7.26
CA ALA A 358 -31.49 3.07 6.61
C ALA A 358 -30.40 3.98 6.00
N THR A 359 -30.71 4.57 4.84
CA THR A 359 -29.78 5.48 4.14
C THR A 359 -29.60 6.77 4.93
N SER A 360 -28.42 6.98 5.51
CA SER A 360 -28.06 8.26 6.14
C SER A 360 -28.02 9.39 5.10
N ARG A 361 -28.41 10.61 5.52
CA ARG A 361 -28.15 11.83 4.76
C ARG A 361 -26.71 12.33 4.96
N GLY A 362 -26.18 12.19 6.17
CA GLY A 362 -24.87 12.70 6.56
C GLY A 362 -23.81 11.62 6.73
N VAL A 363 -22.57 11.95 6.38
CA VAL A 363 -21.35 11.18 6.67
C VAL A 363 -20.34 12.11 7.35
N ILE A 364 -19.86 11.70 8.53
CA ILE A 364 -18.87 12.45 9.34
C ILE A 364 -17.63 11.58 9.50
N VAL A 365 -16.46 12.07 9.10
CA VAL A 365 -15.17 11.36 9.23
C VAL A 365 -14.27 12.13 10.19
N VAL A 366 -14.16 11.66 11.44
CA VAL A 366 -13.31 12.27 12.47
C VAL A 366 -11.94 11.60 12.50
N VAL A 367 -10.89 12.35 12.19
CA VAL A 367 -9.49 11.90 12.19
C VAL A 367 -8.75 12.52 13.37
N LEU A 368 -8.37 11.70 14.35
CA LEU A 368 -7.61 12.12 15.53
C LEU A 368 -6.10 11.92 15.32
N GLY A 369 -5.39 12.97 14.90
CA GLY A 369 -3.96 12.91 14.61
C GLY A 369 -3.12 12.70 15.87
N THR A 370 -2.08 11.85 15.80
CA THR A 370 -1.08 11.55 16.85
C THR A 370 -1.56 10.81 18.11
N VAL A 371 -2.75 10.22 18.10
CA VAL A 371 -3.25 9.36 19.19
C VAL A 371 -2.82 7.91 19.00
N ALA A 372 -2.35 7.25 20.06
CA ALA A 372 -2.14 5.81 20.07
C ALA A 372 -3.44 5.09 20.51
N PRO A 373 -3.99 4.11 19.77
CA PRO A 373 -5.23 3.43 20.18
C PRO A 373 -5.15 2.88 21.61
N LYS A 374 -4.02 2.23 21.95
CA LYS A 374 -3.73 1.66 23.27
C LYS A 374 -3.70 2.64 24.45
N SER A 375 -3.74 3.97 24.22
CA SER A 375 -3.93 4.92 25.34
C SER A 375 -5.39 5.20 25.66
N LEU A 376 -6.34 4.92 24.76
CA LEU A 376 -7.76 5.27 24.90
C LEU A 376 -8.58 4.15 25.57
N SER A 377 -9.54 4.53 26.41
CA SER A 377 -10.43 3.60 27.12
C SER A 377 -11.18 2.55 26.25
N PRO A 378 -11.64 2.82 25.01
CA PRO A 378 -12.31 1.81 24.17
C PRO A 378 -11.37 0.68 23.71
N TYR A 379 -10.05 0.87 23.81
CA TYR A 379 -9.02 -0.12 23.49
C TYR A 379 -8.25 -0.57 24.75
N GLY A 380 -8.86 -0.44 25.94
CA GLY A 380 -8.28 -0.82 27.23
C GLY A 380 -7.22 0.13 27.78
N GLY A 381 -7.07 1.33 27.22
CA GLY A 381 -6.11 2.33 27.65
C GLY A 381 -6.59 3.20 28.83
N ALA A 382 -5.65 3.82 29.53
CA ALA A 382 -5.92 4.58 30.77
C ALA A 382 -6.52 5.99 30.55
N PHE A 383 -6.52 6.53 29.33
CA PHE A 383 -7.11 7.83 29.03
C PHE A 383 -8.61 7.68 28.77
N ALA A 384 -9.43 8.16 29.71
CA ALA A 384 -10.88 8.08 29.64
C ALA A 384 -11.44 8.95 28.51
N THR A 385 -12.16 8.32 27.58
CA THR A 385 -12.89 8.99 26.49
C THR A 385 -14.34 8.47 26.50
N PRO A 386 -15.23 9.04 27.34
CA PRO A 386 -16.58 8.52 27.53
C PRO A 386 -17.39 8.51 26.23
N GLU A 387 -17.44 9.62 25.50
CA GLU A 387 -18.17 9.73 24.22
C GLU A 387 -17.69 8.70 23.18
N LEU A 388 -16.38 8.44 23.12
CA LEU A 388 -15.80 7.44 22.21
C LEU A 388 -16.05 6.00 22.69
N ALA A 389 -16.22 5.79 24.00
CA ALA A 389 -16.58 4.50 24.57
C ALA A 389 -18.06 4.16 24.35
N ASP A 390 -18.96 5.14 24.47
CA ASP A 390 -20.37 5.00 24.08
C ASP A 390 -20.51 4.76 22.57
N LEU A 391 -19.81 5.55 21.72
CA LEU A 391 -19.79 5.33 20.27
C LEU A 391 -19.22 3.94 19.91
N ALA A 392 -18.23 3.44 20.65
CA ALA A 392 -17.70 2.09 20.47
C ALA A 392 -18.69 0.98 20.90
N GLN A 393 -19.48 1.21 21.95
CA GLN A 393 -20.54 0.27 22.39
C GLN A 393 -21.73 0.23 21.44
N ARG A 394 -22.07 1.36 20.80
CA ARG A 394 -23.21 1.49 19.87
C ARG A 394 -22.83 1.33 18.39
N GLY A 395 -21.56 1.10 18.08
CA GLY A 395 -21.00 1.06 16.73
C GLY A 395 -20.20 -0.19 16.42
N ALA A 396 -19.18 -0.06 15.57
CA ALA A 396 -18.24 -1.14 15.22
C ALA A 396 -16.79 -0.71 15.52
N VAL A 397 -16.02 -1.60 16.15
CA VAL A 397 -14.63 -1.34 16.55
C VAL A 397 -13.68 -2.18 15.71
N PHE A 398 -12.67 -1.54 15.10
CA PHE A 398 -11.68 -2.20 14.25
C PHE A 398 -10.35 -2.39 14.97
N GLU A 399 -10.26 -3.41 15.84
CA GLU A 399 -9.07 -3.72 16.66
C GLU A 399 -7.76 -3.86 15.85
N THR A 400 -7.87 -4.36 14.62
CA THR A 400 -6.73 -4.65 13.73
C THR A 400 -6.43 -3.54 12.72
N HIS A 401 -7.13 -2.39 12.76
CA HIS A 401 -6.93 -1.27 11.84
C HIS A 401 -5.47 -0.73 11.85
N ARG A 402 -4.97 -0.29 10.69
CA ARG A 402 -3.63 0.27 10.48
C ARG A 402 -3.71 1.48 9.55
N ALA A 403 -3.00 2.56 9.88
CA ALA A 403 -2.83 3.68 8.96
C ALA A 403 -1.90 3.31 7.79
N SER A 404 -2.09 3.91 6.62
CA SER A 404 -1.27 3.67 5.42
C SER A 404 0.18 4.17 5.55
N THR A 405 0.44 5.09 6.49
CA THR A 405 1.76 5.64 6.82
C THR A 405 1.74 6.27 8.22
N THR A 406 2.91 6.57 8.76
CA THR A 406 3.10 7.37 9.99
C THR A 406 2.92 8.87 9.77
N LEU A 407 2.86 9.32 8.53
CA LEU A 407 2.70 10.74 8.16
C LEU A 407 1.23 11.15 8.10
N ALA A 408 0.86 12.23 8.79
CA ALA A 408 -0.54 12.66 8.89
C ALA A 408 -1.12 13.13 7.55
N ASN A 409 -0.35 13.88 6.76
CA ASN A 409 -0.72 14.25 5.38
C ASN A 409 -0.91 13.01 4.50
N GLY A 410 0.06 12.08 4.50
CA GLY A 410 -0.03 10.86 3.72
C GLY A 410 -1.22 9.97 4.11
N ALA A 411 -1.51 9.83 5.40
CA ALA A 411 -2.64 9.04 5.89
C ALA A 411 -4.00 9.63 5.48
N VAL A 412 -4.19 10.95 5.63
CA VAL A 412 -5.44 11.61 5.20
C VAL A 412 -5.57 11.62 3.68
N ALA A 413 -4.47 11.81 2.94
CA ALA A 413 -4.49 11.68 1.48
C ALA A 413 -4.91 10.26 1.02
N SER A 414 -4.47 9.20 1.72
CA SER A 414 -4.96 7.84 1.44
C SER A 414 -6.44 7.68 1.75
N MET A 415 -6.94 8.26 2.85
CA MET A 415 -8.38 8.25 3.18
C MET A 415 -9.23 8.99 2.14
N LEU A 416 -8.72 10.09 1.58
CA LEU A 416 -9.43 10.91 0.60
C LEU A 416 -9.37 10.38 -0.83
N THR A 417 -8.38 9.55 -1.18
CA THR A 417 -8.17 9.05 -2.57
C THR A 417 -8.36 7.55 -2.74
N GLY A 418 -8.30 6.76 -1.65
CA GLY A 418 -8.23 5.29 -1.70
C GLY A 418 -6.88 4.73 -2.18
N LEU A 419 -5.90 5.59 -2.48
CA LEU A 419 -4.57 5.23 -2.99
C LEU A 419 -3.53 5.15 -1.86
N LEU A 420 -2.40 4.47 -2.11
CA LEU A 420 -1.29 4.42 -1.16
C LEU A 420 -0.41 5.69 -1.22
N PRO A 421 0.36 6.00 -0.16
CA PRO A 421 1.26 7.17 -0.08
C PRO A 421 2.22 7.36 -1.25
N ARG A 422 2.64 6.26 -1.89
CA ARG A 422 3.53 6.25 -3.06
C ARG A 422 2.81 6.59 -4.37
N GLU A 423 1.51 6.33 -4.44
CA GLU A 423 0.67 6.48 -5.65
C GLU A 423 0.07 7.88 -5.74
N HIS A 424 -0.44 8.43 -4.63
CA HIS A 424 -0.85 9.84 -4.55
C HIS A 424 0.32 10.80 -4.22
N GLY A 425 1.55 10.30 -4.12
CA GLY A 425 2.79 11.07 -3.98
C GLY A 425 3.08 11.66 -2.60
N VAL A 426 2.16 11.57 -1.64
CA VAL A 426 2.32 12.14 -0.28
C VAL A 426 3.04 11.15 0.64
N ALA A 427 4.29 10.88 0.31
CA ALA A 427 5.19 9.97 1.03
C ALA A 427 6.26 10.70 1.89
N ASP A 428 6.29 12.03 1.89
CA ASP A 428 7.22 12.89 2.64
C ASP A 428 6.44 13.91 3.50
N PRO A 429 6.94 14.32 4.68
CA PRO A 429 6.29 15.33 5.52
C PRO A 429 6.04 16.69 4.84
N THR A 430 6.79 17.01 3.79
CA THR A 430 6.67 18.27 3.03
C THR A 430 5.91 18.11 1.71
N ALA A 431 5.52 16.88 1.34
CA ALA A 431 4.79 16.63 0.11
C ALA A 431 3.34 17.16 0.18
N ALA A 432 2.92 17.85 -0.87
CA ALA A 432 1.53 18.23 -1.13
C ALA A 432 0.81 17.11 -1.89
N LEU A 433 -0.50 16.97 -1.65
CA LEU A 433 -1.38 16.12 -2.46
C LEU A 433 -1.46 16.66 -3.88
N ASN A 434 -1.17 15.81 -4.86
CA ASN A 434 -1.26 16.18 -6.28
C ASN A 434 -2.71 16.55 -6.66
N SER A 435 -2.87 17.31 -7.75
CA SER A 435 -4.18 17.69 -8.31
C SER A 435 -4.75 16.66 -9.29
N SER A 436 -4.02 15.59 -9.60
CA SER A 436 -4.37 14.62 -10.64
C SER A 436 -5.11 13.37 -10.15
N GLY A 437 -4.98 12.99 -8.88
CA GLY A 437 -5.81 11.93 -8.29
C GLY A 437 -7.25 12.41 -8.06
N PHE A 438 -8.25 11.55 -8.26
CA PHE A 438 -9.64 11.85 -7.90
C PHE A 438 -9.88 11.62 -6.40
N THR A 439 -10.73 12.42 -5.77
CA THR A 439 -11.01 12.36 -4.32
C THR A 439 -12.46 12.03 -4.00
N ILE A 440 -12.70 11.51 -2.80
CA ILE A 440 -14.04 11.28 -2.24
C ILE A 440 -14.87 12.58 -2.15
N ALA A 441 -14.22 13.74 -2.00
CA ALA A 441 -14.89 15.04 -2.01
C ALA A 441 -15.42 15.38 -3.41
N GLU A 442 -14.59 15.22 -4.44
CA GLU A 442 -15.00 15.42 -5.85
C GLU A 442 -16.09 14.41 -6.27
N ALA A 443 -15.98 13.16 -5.82
CA ALA A 443 -17.01 12.12 -6.01
C ALA A 443 -18.35 12.48 -5.34
N ALA A 444 -18.31 12.97 -4.09
CA ALA A 444 -19.49 13.37 -3.34
C ALA A 444 -20.19 14.58 -4.00
N ARG A 445 -19.44 15.60 -4.42
CA ARG A 445 -20.01 16.75 -5.16
C ARG A 445 -20.66 16.35 -6.48
N GLN A 446 -20.04 15.46 -7.26
CA GLN A 446 -20.66 14.90 -8.48
C GLN A 446 -21.97 14.14 -8.19
N ALA A 447 -22.12 13.58 -6.99
CA ALA A 447 -23.32 12.89 -6.53
C ALA A 447 -24.35 13.81 -5.83
N GLY A 448 -24.21 15.13 -5.90
CA GLY A 448 -25.11 16.09 -5.25
C GLY A 448 -25.09 15.99 -3.72
N VAL A 449 -23.90 15.84 -3.14
CA VAL A 449 -23.66 15.83 -1.70
C VAL A 449 -22.81 17.05 -1.35
N VAL A 450 -23.27 17.84 -0.37
CA VAL A 450 -22.55 19.02 0.14
C VAL A 450 -21.28 18.58 0.84
N THR A 451 -20.13 19.21 0.55
CA THR A 451 -18.83 18.74 1.06
C THR A 451 -18.09 19.78 1.90
N ALA A 452 -17.59 19.36 3.07
CA ALA A 452 -16.72 20.17 3.91
C ALA A 452 -15.52 19.45 4.49
N MET A 453 -14.42 20.19 4.69
CA MET A 453 -13.27 19.73 5.46
C MET A 453 -12.78 20.80 6.43
N PHE A 454 -12.68 20.41 7.70
CA PHE A 454 -12.18 21.22 8.81
C PHE A 454 -10.89 20.57 9.32
N THR A 455 -9.81 21.34 9.45
CA THR A 455 -8.52 20.81 9.91
C THR A 455 -7.79 21.73 10.89
N ALA A 456 -7.25 21.13 11.95
CA ALA A 456 -6.30 21.77 12.87
C ALA A 456 -4.86 21.23 12.68
N ASN A 457 -4.60 20.51 11.59
CA ASN A 457 -3.29 19.95 11.27
C ASN A 457 -2.68 20.65 10.04
N PRO A 458 -1.58 21.42 10.21
CA PRO A 458 -1.01 22.25 9.15
C PRO A 458 -0.57 21.45 7.92
N THR A 459 -0.15 20.19 8.10
CA THR A 459 0.26 19.30 7.00
C THR A 459 -0.90 18.91 6.06
N THR A 460 -2.13 19.23 6.45
CA THR A 460 -3.34 19.05 5.63
C THR A 460 -4.06 20.37 5.32
N GLY A 461 -3.37 21.50 5.42
CA GLY A 461 -3.89 22.81 4.98
C GLY A 461 -3.89 22.96 3.45
N ALA A 462 -4.43 24.08 2.97
CA ALA A 462 -4.50 24.42 1.54
C ALA A 462 -3.12 24.39 0.84
N ALA A 463 -2.06 24.84 1.53
CA ALA A 463 -0.68 24.81 1.03
C ALA A 463 -0.14 23.39 0.71
N PHE A 464 -0.79 22.34 1.24
CA PHE A 464 -0.47 20.94 0.95
C PHE A 464 -1.49 20.28 0.00
N GLY A 465 -2.31 21.06 -0.72
CA GLY A 465 -3.21 20.56 -1.77
C GLY A 465 -4.55 19.98 -1.29
N PHE A 466 -4.86 20.06 0.01
CA PHE A 466 -6.06 19.44 0.60
C PHE A 466 -7.35 20.26 0.45
N SER A 467 -7.27 21.52 0.04
CA SER A 467 -8.44 22.41 -0.11
C SER A 467 -9.25 22.23 -1.39
N ARG A 468 -8.95 21.21 -2.20
CA ARG A 468 -9.69 20.90 -3.44
C ARG A 468 -10.86 19.94 -3.20
N GLY A 469 -11.91 20.06 -4.00
CA GLY A 469 -13.08 19.17 -3.92
C GLY A 469 -14.11 19.51 -2.84
N TRP A 470 -13.81 20.47 -1.96
CA TRP A 470 -14.71 20.93 -0.89
C TRP A 470 -15.50 22.18 -1.28
N GLU A 471 -16.69 22.33 -0.73
CA GLU A 471 -17.50 23.55 -0.81
C GLU A 471 -17.25 24.46 0.40
N THR A 472 -16.94 23.87 1.56
CA THR A 472 -16.40 24.57 2.72
C THR A 472 -15.05 23.98 3.12
N PHE A 473 -14.00 24.79 3.18
CA PHE A 473 -12.69 24.36 3.68
C PHE A 473 -12.17 25.34 4.75
N VAL A 474 -11.96 24.83 5.97
CA VAL A 474 -11.47 25.61 7.11
C VAL A 474 -10.20 24.97 7.66
N ALA A 475 -9.15 25.77 7.83
CA ALA A 475 -7.86 25.30 8.32
C ALA A 475 -7.29 26.24 9.39
N HIS A 476 -7.20 25.76 10.63
CA HIS A 476 -6.66 26.51 11.76
C HIS A 476 -5.13 26.49 11.77
N GLY A 477 -4.54 27.68 11.92
CA GLY A 477 -3.10 27.91 11.95
C GLY A 477 -2.41 27.50 13.25
N LEU A 478 -1.10 27.28 13.17
CA LEU A 478 -0.25 26.93 14.33
C LEU A 478 -0.11 28.04 15.39
N GLY A 479 -0.56 29.27 15.09
CA GLY A 479 -0.44 30.45 15.96
C GLY A 479 -1.78 31.06 16.38
N GLU A 480 -2.90 30.37 16.14
CA GLU A 480 -4.20 30.78 16.68
C GLU A 480 -4.28 30.39 18.17
N GLU A 481 -4.53 31.35 19.07
CA GLU A 481 -4.85 31.08 20.48
C GLU A 481 -6.31 30.58 20.66
N ASN A 482 -6.78 29.78 19.72
CA ASN A 482 -8.13 29.23 19.69
C ASN A 482 -8.28 28.06 20.68
N SER A 483 -9.50 27.88 21.21
CA SER A 483 -9.82 26.74 22.07
C SER A 483 -9.55 25.42 21.35
N SER A 484 -9.16 24.38 22.09
CA SER A 484 -9.08 23.01 21.57
C SER A 484 -10.44 22.46 21.09
N THR A 485 -11.53 23.17 21.37
CA THR A 485 -12.90 22.89 20.91
C THR A 485 -13.33 23.68 19.68
N ALA A 486 -12.62 24.76 19.29
CA ALA A 486 -13.06 25.68 18.23
C ALA A 486 -13.33 24.98 16.88
N LEU A 487 -12.45 24.06 16.48
CA LEU A 487 -12.63 23.20 15.30
C LEU A 487 -13.98 22.45 15.30
N PHE A 488 -14.45 22.01 16.48
CA PHE A 488 -15.71 21.28 16.64
C PHE A 488 -16.91 22.22 16.80
N GLU A 489 -16.71 23.44 17.29
CA GLU A 489 -17.72 24.50 17.31
C GLU A 489 -18.06 24.96 15.88
N ASP A 490 -17.04 25.21 15.04
CA ASP A 490 -17.21 25.55 13.62
C ASP A 490 -17.88 24.41 12.83
N VAL A 491 -17.50 23.15 13.09
CA VAL A 491 -18.16 21.96 12.52
C VAL A 491 -19.63 21.88 12.95
N SER A 492 -19.95 22.19 14.21
CA SER A 492 -21.32 22.12 14.72
C SER A 492 -22.22 23.17 14.07
N HIS A 493 -21.76 24.42 13.98
CA HIS A 493 -22.44 25.49 13.26
C HIS A 493 -22.67 25.12 11.78
N TRP A 494 -21.66 24.53 11.14
CA TRP A 494 -21.80 24.07 9.75
C TRP A 494 -22.82 22.94 9.59
N LEU A 495 -22.88 22.01 10.55
CA LEU A 495 -23.88 20.92 10.56
C LEU A 495 -25.30 21.44 10.78
N ASP A 496 -25.51 22.43 11.65
CA ASP A 496 -26.83 23.04 11.87
C ASP A 496 -27.39 23.67 10.58
N GLY A 497 -26.51 24.27 9.77
CA GLY A 497 -26.87 24.85 8.46
C GLY A 497 -27.20 23.83 7.36
N HIS A 498 -26.64 22.62 7.40
CA HIS A 498 -26.76 21.60 6.34
C HIS A 498 -27.48 20.31 6.81
N LYS A 499 -28.13 20.34 7.97
CA LYS A 499 -28.79 19.17 8.60
C LYS A 499 -29.86 18.50 7.73
N ASP A 500 -30.48 19.24 6.80
CA ASP A 500 -31.53 18.73 5.92
C ASP A 500 -30.95 18.21 4.58
N ASP A 501 -29.72 18.61 4.22
CA ASP A 501 -29.03 18.21 3.00
C ASP A 501 -28.46 16.80 3.08
N ARG A 502 -27.94 16.30 1.95
CA ARG A 502 -26.99 15.18 1.95
C ARG A 502 -25.59 15.75 2.09
N PHE A 503 -24.83 15.34 3.11
CA PHE A 503 -23.52 15.93 3.40
C PHE A 503 -22.40 14.93 3.67
N LEU A 504 -21.17 15.32 3.35
CA LEU A 504 -19.92 14.67 3.73
C LEU A 504 -19.00 15.70 4.39
N VAL A 505 -18.66 15.49 5.66
CA VAL A 505 -17.72 16.35 6.39
C VAL A 505 -16.53 15.55 6.94
N VAL A 506 -15.31 16.06 6.72
CA VAL A 506 -14.05 15.50 7.23
C VAL A 506 -13.47 16.43 8.29
N VAL A 507 -13.21 15.92 9.49
CA VAL A 507 -12.71 16.68 10.64
C VAL A 507 -11.35 16.14 11.05
N HIS A 508 -10.28 16.80 10.65
CA HIS A 508 -8.91 16.43 11.02
C HIS A 508 -8.46 17.19 12.27
N ALA A 509 -8.81 16.63 13.43
CA ALA A 509 -8.40 17.16 14.71
C ALA A 509 -6.93 16.79 15.01
N ARG A 510 -6.15 17.81 15.42
CA ARG A 510 -4.83 17.63 16.00
C ARG A 510 -5.00 17.25 17.47
N ALA A 511 -4.55 16.07 17.89
CA ALA A 511 -4.61 15.74 19.31
C ALA A 511 -3.70 16.66 20.14
N VAL A 512 -4.20 16.99 21.31
CA VAL A 512 -3.43 17.62 22.38
C VAL A 512 -2.39 16.62 22.86
N THR A 513 -1.10 16.94 22.73
CA THR A 513 -0.05 16.09 23.34
C THR A 513 -0.15 16.18 24.86
N PRO A 514 0.22 15.15 25.64
CA PRO A 514 0.05 15.16 27.11
C PRO A 514 0.79 16.26 27.89
N ARG A 515 1.55 17.13 27.22
CA ARG A 515 2.19 18.33 27.79
C ARG A 515 1.42 19.63 27.53
N GLY A 516 0.40 19.60 26.66
CA GLY A 516 -0.47 20.73 26.36
C GLY A 516 -1.67 20.81 27.29
N THR A 517 -1.46 21.20 28.56
CA THR A 517 -2.59 21.52 29.44
C THR A 517 -3.38 22.71 28.86
N SER A 518 -4.67 22.53 28.60
CA SER A 518 -5.56 23.64 28.26
C SER A 518 -5.52 24.70 29.37
N PRO A 519 -5.42 26.01 29.05
CA PRO A 519 -5.28 27.07 30.04
C PRO A 519 -6.60 27.31 30.77
N ALA A 520 -6.86 26.52 31.81
CA ALA A 520 -8.04 26.63 32.66
C ALA A 520 -8.11 28.00 33.37
N ARG A 521 -8.87 28.93 32.75
CA ARG A 521 -9.46 30.18 33.28
C ARG A 521 -8.90 30.64 34.64
N ARG A 522 -7.69 31.21 34.65
CA ARG A 522 -7.09 31.78 35.86
C ARG A 522 -7.77 33.10 36.22
N SER A 523 -8.34 33.17 37.43
CA SER A 523 -9.01 34.38 37.95
C SER A 523 -8.07 35.58 38.06
N LYS A 524 -8.56 36.78 37.76
CA LYS A 524 -7.85 38.06 37.93
C LYS A 524 -7.88 38.50 39.41
N SER A 525 -7.06 37.92 40.28
CA SER A 525 -7.08 38.28 41.71
C SER A 525 -5.74 38.12 42.47
N SER A 526 -4.68 38.85 42.08
CA SER A 526 -3.52 39.14 42.96
C SER A 526 -2.54 40.21 42.43
N LEU A 527 -3.02 41.42 42.13
CA LEU A 527 -2.15 42.60 41.90
C LEU A 527 -2.05 43.45 43.18
N ARG A 528 -0.97 43.27 43.97
CA ARG A 528 -0.33 44.32 44.80
C ARG A 528 0.90 43.83 45.58
N THR A 529 1.91 44.71 45.72
CA THR A 529 3.07 44.68 46.65
C THR A 529 4.02 43.46 46.58
N ALA A 530 5.35 43.57 46.59
CA ALA A 530 6.26 44.66 46.98
C ALA A 530 7.50 44.69 46.02
N THR A 531 7.99 45.84 45.52
CA THR A 531 8.86 46.88 46.13
C THR A 531 10.38 46.66 45.95
N ARG A 532 10.92 47.33 44.93
CA ARG A 532 12.29 47.94 44.77
C ARG A 532 13.57 47.22 45.30
N ALA A 533 14.40 46.85 44.31
CA ALA A 533 15.78 47.34 44.06
C ALA A 533 17.01 46.87 44.89
N ARG A 534 18.02 46.30 44.17
CA ARG A 534 19.44 46.76 44.22
C ARG A 534 20.32 46.24 43.07
N SER A 535 20.60 47.12 42.10
CA SER A 535 21.93 47.60 41.71
C SER A 535 23.19 46.68 41.70
N ILE A 536 23.75 46.51 40.49
CA ILE A 536 25.21 46.60 40.12
C ILE A 536 26.15 45.34 40.11
N ARG A 537 26.64 45.07 38.88
CA ARG A 537 27.96 44.58 38.38
C ARG A 537 28.60 43.20 38.71
N ASN A 538 29.18 42.69 37.61
CA ASN A 538 30.42 41.90 37.44
C ASN A 538 30.48 40.37 37.69
N THR A 539 30.84 39.72 36.57
CA THR A 539 31.46 38.40 36.32
C THR A 539 32.84 38.18 36.97
N PRO A 540 33.49 36.98 36.89
CA PRO A 540 33.02 35.65 36.40
C PRO A 540 33.45 34.42 37.26
N ALA A 541 33.00 33.22 36.80
CA ALA A 541 33.68 31.91 36.83
C ALA A 541 33.94 31.12 38.13
N ARG A 542 33.54 29.84 38.12
CA ARG A 542 34.38 28.67 38.52
C ARG A 542 33.73 27.33 38.10
N CYS A 543 34.54 26.27 38.01
CA CYS A 543 34.14 24.88 37.75
C CYS A 543 35.09 23.92 38.53
N SER A 544 34.73 22.63 38.59
CA SER A 544 35.54 21.48 39.11
C SER A 544 35.55 21.34 40.66
N PRO A 545 35.88 20.14 41.24
CA PRO A 545 36.62 19.03 40.62
C PRO A 545 36.30 17.54 40.98
N ARG A 546 36.47 16.66 39.97
CA ARG A 546 37.16 15.33 40.03
C ARG A 546 36.53 14.17 40.86
N PRO A 547 37.06 12.91 40.81
CA PRO A 547 38.24 12.37 40.07
C PRO A 547 38.02 11.15 39.13
N GLY A 548 39.01 10.85 38.28
CA GLY A 548 39.12 9.64 37.45
C GLY A 548 40.07 9.82 36.25
N ALA A 549 41.06 8.95 36.03
CA ALA A 549 42.12 9.04 35.00
C ALA A 549 42.87 7.67 34.86
N PRO A 550 43.92 7.46 34.00
CA PRO A 550 44.59 8.37 33.05
C PRO A 550 45.07 7.76 31.68
N ARG A 551 45.64 8.61 30.78
CA ARG A 551 46.59 8.30 29.66
C ARG A 551 46.00 7.49 28.47
N ARG A 552 46.53 7.46 27.22
CA ARG A 552 47.75 7.89 26.46
C ARG A 552 47.29 8.14 24.98
N ASN A 553 47.96 8.73 23.98
CA ASN A 553 49.02 9.75 23.79
C ASN A 553 49.24 9.96 22.26
N VAL A 554 49.56 11.18 21.76
CA VAL A 554 50.42 11.47 20.54
C VAL A 554 49.87 11.04 19.14
N SER A 555 49.95 11.78 18.01
CA SER A 555 50.36 13.18 17.67
C SER A 555 50.00 13.56 16.21
N SER A 556 49.97 14.87 15.90
CA SER A 556 50.17 15.47 14.55
C SER A 556 51.29 16.53 14.61
N PRO A 557 51.82 17.02 13.48
CA PRO A 557 51.50 18.38 12.98
C PRO A 557 51.31 18.39 11.42
N THR A 558 51.56 19.37 10.53
CA THR A 558 52.26 20.69 10.54
C THR A 558 51.90 21.54 9.30
N LEU A 559 52.04 22.90 9.38
CA LEU A 559 52.12 23.90 8.27
C LEU A 559 50.82 24.18 7.43
N ILE A 560 50.50 25.41 6.96
CA ILE A 560 51.04 26.78 7.21
C ILE A 560 49.94 27.88 7.02
N ALA A 561 50.22 29.12 7.42
CA ALA A 561 49.36 30.35 7.34
C ALA A 561 49.17 30.89 5.89
N SER A 562 48.46 31.99 5.55
CA SER A 562 48.01 33.25 6.23
C SER A 562 46.69 33.73 5.58
N ALA A 563 45.69 34.37 6.21
CA ALA A 563 45.60 35.44 7.24
C ALA A 563 45.74 36.89 6.68
N HIS A 564 44.63 37.64 6.61
CA HIS A 564 44.51 39.10 6.90
C HIS A 564 43.03 39.57 6.91
N SER A 565 42.72 40.62 7.70
CA SER A 565 41.43 41.34 7.77
C SER A 565 41.62 42.70 8.45
N PRO A 566 40.74 43.70 8.20
CA PRO A 566 40.13 44.40 9.34
C PRO A 566 38.64 44.79 9.14
N CYS A 567 38.01 45.24 10.23
CA CYS A 567 36.61 45.72 10.33
C CYS A 567 36.49 47.23 9.89
N THR A 568 35.36 47.95 9.82
CA THR A 568 34.17 48.05 10.72
C THR A 568 32.97 48.82 10.07
N ALA A 569 31.72 48.57 10.54
CA ALA A 569 30.59 49.52 10.85
C ALA A 569 30.18 50.68 9.88
N LYS A 570 28.91 51.14 9.73
CA LYS A 570 27.51 50.70 10.02
C LYS A 570 26.53 51.60 9.16
N PRO A 571 25.17 51.69 9.33
CA PRO A 571 24.26 51.96 8.19
C PRO A 571 23.59 53.36 8.16
N SER A 572 22.91 53.65 7.05
CA SER A 572 21.88 54.70 6.88
C SER A 572 20.74 54.23 5.96
N SER A 573 19.62 54.96 5.93
CA SER A 573 18.37 54.63 5.20
C SER A 573 17.61 55.92 4.79
N PRO A 574 16.37 55.84 4.25
CA PRO A 574 16.02 55.78 2.83
C PRO A 574 15.55 57.12 2.23
N THR A 575 15.27 57.16 0.92
CA THR A 575 14.94 58.41 0.17
C THR A 575 13.65 58.31 -0.68
N THR A 576 12.87 59.40 -0.69
CA THR A 576 11.62 59.69 -1.47
C THR A 576 11.38 61.22 -1.45
N PRO A 577 10.36 61.82 -2.14
CA PRO A 577 9.41 61.29 -3.12
C PRO A 577 9.82 61.71 -4.56
N PRO A 578 9.26 62.68 -5.35
CA PRO A 578 8.07 63.55 -5.23
C PRO A 578 6.89 63.15 -6.17
N SER A 579 5.82 63.95 -6.25
CA SER A 579 4.73 63.85 -7.26
C SER A 579 3.99 65.18 -7.47
N ALA A 580 3.45 65.42 -8.69
CA ALA A 580 2.39 66.38 -9.10
C ALA A 580 2.53 66.75 -10.61
N ALA A 581 1.55 67.28 -11.35
CA ALA A 581 0.08 67.12 -11.36
C ALA A 581 -0.51 67.94 -12.55
N SER A 582 -1.54 67.46 -13.25
CA SER A 582 -2.47 68.31 -14.04
C SER A 582 -3.74 67.58 -14.53
N SER A 583 -4.88 68.28 -14.43
CA SER A 583 -6.16 68.03 -15.12
C SER A 583 -6.53 69.32 -15.90
N PRO A 584 -7.51 69.38 -16.82
CA PRO A 584 -8.97 69.30 -16.49
C PRO A 584 -9.79 68.50 -17.54
N THR A 585 -10.98 67.96 -17.24
CA THR A 585 -12.22 68.61 -16.75
C THR A 585 -13.12 67.63 -15.99
#